data_AF-B6GEC1-F1
#
_entry.id   AF-B6GEC1-F1
#
_cell.length_a   1.000
_cell.length_b   1.000
_cell.length_c   1.000
_cell.angle_alpha   90.00
_cell.angle_beta   90.00
_cell.angle_gamma   90.00
#
_symmetry.space_group_name_H-M   'P 1'
#
loop_
_entity.id
_entity.type
_entity.pdbx_description
1 polymer ?
#
loop_
_entity_poly.entity_id
_entity_poly.type
_entity_poly.pdbx_seq_one_letter_code
_entity_poly.pdbx_strand_id
1 'polypeptide(L)'
;MPVGRRSGYNKTMSVACGRWAVERVEAIRNNPLFRASMERIERAESEREFCRHGMSHVLDVARIAWITALERRCRVSKDVVYAAALLHDVGRAEQYATGEDHDVAGARIAGEILKGLPASLQFDAAERSAILAAVAGHRGPAASEAHGRAPGGELAGAVHGSGEADAGMTGRAPEGSLPDSSAQELGEVLARLVKEADNRSRACYACPARDACYWPDERKNLSLDI
;
A
#
# COMPACT_ATOMS: atom_id res chain seq x y z
N MET A 1 -46.56 45.57 0.33
CA MET A 1 -45.16 46.06 0.27
C MET A 1 -44.25 44.90 0.63
N PRO A 2 -43.30 44.51 -0.25
CA PRO A 2 -42.54 43.27 -0.13
C PRO A 2 -41.36 43.43 0.83
N VAL A 3 -41.07 42.39 1.63
CA VAL A 3 -39.87 42.34 2.47
C VAL A 3 -38.70 41.81 1.64
N GLY A 4 -37.60 42.54 1.73
CA GLY A 4 -36.45 42.49 0.85
C GLY A 4 -35.69 41.16 0.81
N ARG A 5 -35.06 40.96 -0.36
CA ARG A 5 -33.94 40.06 -0.57
C ARG A 5 -32.79 40.40 0.38
N ARG A 6 -32.22 39.38 1.03
CA ARG A 6 -30.83 39.27 1.49
C ARG A 6 -30.52 37.77 1.49
N SER A 7 -29.37 37.25 1.13
CA SER A 7 -28.13 37.73 0.54
C SER A 7 -27.44 36.44 0.12
N GLY A 8 -26.84 36.40 -1.06
CA GLY A 8 -26.19 35.21 -1.58
C GLY A 8 -25.08 34.72 -0.65
N TYR A 9 -25.17 33.48 -0.20
CA TYR A 9 -23.99 32.74 0.23
C TYR A 9 -23.24 32.31 -1.03
N ASN A 10 -22.12 32.99 -1.30
CA ASN A 10 -21.19 32.66 -2.38
C ASN A 10 -20.60 31.26 -2.12
N LYS A 11 -21.09 30.27 -2.87
CA LYS A 11 -20.65 28.88 -2.86
C LYS A 11 -19.54 28.68 -3.89
N THR A 12 -18.41 29.36 -3.73
CA THR A 12 -17.23 29.17 -4.56
C THR A 12 -16.00 29.28 -3.67
N MET A 13 -15.12 28.28 -3.74
CA MET A 13 -13.88 28.11 -2.97
C MET A 13 -13.98 27.27 -1.68
N SER A 14 -14.37 25.98 -1.80
CA SER A 14 -13.82 24.88 -0.97
C SER A 14 -14.48 23.52 -1.33
N VAL A 15 -14.45 23.12 -2.60
CA VAL A 15 -14.98 21.80 -3.03
C VAL A 15 -14.03 21.06 -4.01
N ALA A 16 -12.95 21.69 -4.45
CA ALA A 16 -12.04 21.12 -5.45
C ALA A 16 -11.14 20.00 -4.88
N CYS A 17 -10.67 20.14 -3.64
CA CYS A 17 -9.70 19.23 -3.03
C CYS A 17 -10.20 17.78 -2.89
N GLY A 18 -11.52 17.56 -2.73
CA GLY A 18 -12.10 16.22 -2.58
C GLY A 18 -12.48 15.52 -3.89
N ARG A 19 -12.71 16.29 -4.97
CA ARG A 19 -13.18 15.75 -6.25
C ARG A 19 -12.05 15.05 -7.02
N TRP A 20 -10.84 15.60 -6.95
CA TRP A 20 -9.70 15.12 -7.74
C TRP A 20 -9.12 13.82 -7.17
N ALA A 21 -9.18 13.64 -5.85
CA ALA A 21 -8.76 12.41 -5.19
C ALA A 21 -9.60 11.19 -5.62
N VAL A 22 -10.90 11.39 -5.89
CA VAL A 22 -11.75 10.31 -6.41
C VAL A 22 -11.47 10.06 -7.90
N GLU A 23 -11.18 11.11 -8.67
CA GLU A 23 -10.92 10.99 -10.12
C GLU A 23 -9.64 10.21 -10.45
N ARG A 24 -8.53 10.40 -9.70
CA ARG A 24 -7.30 9.60 -9.88
C ARG A 24 -7.53 8.11 -9.60
N VAL A 25 -8.25 7.79 -8.53
CA VAL A 25 -8.57 6.41 -8.13
C VAL A 25 -9.50 5.75 -9.14
N GLU A 26 -10.53 6.48 -9.60
CA GLU A 26 -11.43 5.99 -10.64
C GLU A 26 -10.72 5.78 -11.99
N ALA A 27 -9.71 6.60 -12.31
CA ALA A 27 -8.89 6.39 -13.50
C ALA A 27 -8.08 5.09 -13.41
N ILE A 28 -7.54 4.74 -12.24
CA ILE A 28 -6.91 3.43 -12.01
C ILE A 28 -7.94 2.31 -12.15
N ARG A 29 -9.08 2.41 -11.47
CA ARG A 29 -10.13 1.38 -11.49
C ARG A 29 -10.67 1.10 -12.90
N ASN A 30 -10.71 2.12 -13.75
CA ASN A 30 -11.17 2.02 -15.13
C ASN A 30 -10.04 1.75 -16.14
N ASN A 31 -8.78 1.68 -15.71
CA ASN A 31 -7.66 1.37 -16.58
C ASN A 31 -7.81 -0.06 -17.15
N PRO A 32 -7.68 -0.27 -18.48
CA PRO A 32 -7.86 -1.58 -19.10
C PRO A 32 -6.94 -2.66 -18.54
N LEU A 33 -5.68 -2.33 -18.24
CA LEU A 33 -4.72 -3.28 -17.69
C LEU A 33 -5.10 -3.69 -16.27
N PHE A 34 -5.54 -2.73 -15.43
CA PHE A 34 -6.05 -3.03 -14.09
C PHE A 34 -7.26 -3.98 -14.15
N ARG A 35 -8.25 -3.68 -15.00
CA ARG A 35 -9.46 -4.51 -15.13
C ARG A 35 -9.14 -5.92 -15.61
N ALA A 36 -8.28 -6.04 -16.64
CA ALA A 36 -7.84 -7.33 -17.15
C ALA A 36 -7.11 -8.15 -16.08
N SER A 37 -6.25 -7.53 -15.27
CA SER A 37 -5.58 -8.20 -14.15
C SER A 37 -6.58 -8.67 -13.09
N MET A 38 -7.54 -7.83 -12.68
CA MET A 38 -8.57 -8.21 -11.70
C MET A 38 -9.44 -9.36 -12.21
N GLU A 39 -9.87 -9.32 -13.47
CA GLU A 39 -10.65 -10.41 -14.09
C GLU A 39 -9.85 -11.72 -14.15
N ARG A 40 -8.53 -11.66 -14.38
CA ARG A 40 -7.65 -12.83 -14.34
C ARG A 40 -7.51 -13.39 -12.93
N ILE A 41 -7.36 -12.54 -11.92
CA ILE A 41 -7.30 -12.94 -10.51
C ILE A 41 -8.62 -13.62 -10.10
N GLU A 42 -9.76 -12.97 -10.37
CA GLU A 42 -11.08 -13.51 -10.00
C GLU A 42 -11.36 -14.86 -10.66
N ARG A 43 -10.97 -15.04 -11.92
CA ARG A 43 -11.10 -16.32 -12.64
C ARG A 43 -10.19 -17.40 -12.05
N ALA A 44 -8.93 -17.07 -11.74
CA ALA A 44 -7.99 -18.01 -11.15
C ALA A 44 -8.42 -18.43 -9.72
N GLU A 45 -9.21 -17.60 -9.05
CA GLU A 45 -9.65 -17.82 -7.67
C GLU A 45 -11.12 -18.25 -7.54
N SER A 46 -11.81 -18.59 -8.64
CA SER A 46 -13.25 -18.89 -8.62
C SER A 46 -13.61 -20.09 -7.72
N GLU A 47 -12.74 -21.10 -7.70
CA GLU A 47 -12.86 -22.31 -6.88
C GLU A 47 -11.98 -22.26 -5.63
N ARG A 48 -11.35 -21.10 -5.35
CA ARG A 48 -10.48 -20.94 -4.19
C ARG A 48 -11.32 -20.93 -2.91
N GLU A 49 -11.01 -21.86 -2.02
CA GLU A 49 -11.63 -21.99 -0.70
C GLU A 49 -11.13 -20.91 0.29
N PHE A 50 -9.86 -20.50 0.17
CA PHE A 50 -9.25 -19.46 1.01
C PHE A 50 -9.56 -18.03 0.54
N CYS A 51 -9.10 -17.03 1.31
CA CYS A 51 -9.25 -15.60 1.00
C CYS A 51 -8.87 -15.32 -0.46
N ARG A 52 -9.76 -14.59 -1.15
CA ARG A 52 -9.65 -14.16 -2.53
C ARG A 52 -9.23 -12.70 -2.60
N HIS A 53 -8.62 -12.30 -3.70
CA HIS A 53 -8.01 -11.00 -3.92
C HIS A 53 -8.75 -10.19 -5.01
N GLY A 54 -10.06 -10.43 -5.18
CA GLY A 54 -10.93 -9.70 -6.10
C GLY A 54 -11.22 -8.25 -5.65
N MET A 55 -12.12 -7.57 -6.37
CA MET A 55 -12.40 -6.13 -6.16
C MET A 55 -12.81 -5.80 -4.71
N SER A 56 -13.60 -6.65 -4.04
CA SER A 56 -14.03 -6.41 -2.67
C SER A 56 -12.83 -6.32 -1.71
N HIS A 57 -11.87 -7.24 -1.85
CA HIS A 57 -10.68 -7.27 -1.00
C HIS A 57 -9.86 -5.98 -1.14
N VAL A 58 -9.49 -5.59 -2.37
CA VAL A 58 -8.66 -4.40 -2.58
C VAL A 58 -9.34 -3.11 -2.12
N LEU A 59 -10.68 -3.03 -2.19
CA LEU A 59 -11.44 -1.88 -1.67
C LEU A 59 -11.49 -1.85 -0.14
N ASP A 60 -11.59 -3.01 0.52
CA ASP A 60 -11.54 -3.10 1.97
C ASP A 60 -10.14 -2.72 2.49
N VAL A 61 -9.08 -3.20 1.83
CA VAL A 61 -7.70 -2.75 2.10
C VAL A 61 -7.57 -1.24 1.96
N ALA A 62 -8.08 -0.64 0.88
CA ALA A 62 -7.99 0.80 0.66
C ALA A 62 -8.70 1.62 1.75
N ARG A 63 -9.90 1.17 2.16
CA ARG A 63 -10.70 1.85 3.20
C ARG A 63 -10.04 1.74 4.57
N ILE A 64 -9.61 0.53 4.95
CA ILE A 64 -8.93 0.30 6.23
C ILE A 64 -7.63 1.10 6.27
N ALA A 65 -6.80 1.03 5.23
CA ALA A 65 -5.55 1.79 5.16
C ALA A 65 -5.77 3.31 5.32
N TRP A 66 -6.84 3.84 4.71
CA TRP A 66 -7.18 5.26 4.85
C TRP A 66 -7.67 5.63 6.25
N ILE A 67 -8.51 4.79 6.88
CA ILE A 67 -8.94 4.99 8.27
C ILE A 67 -7.73 4.98 9.20
N THR A 68 -6.85 3.98 9.07
CA THR A 68 -5.61 3.88 9.86
C THR A 68 -4.71 5.09 9.66
N ALA A 69 -4.59 5.58 8.42
CA ALA A 69 -3.81 6.79 8.13
C ALA A 69 -4.37 8.03 8.84
N LEU A 70 -5.70 8.17 8.90
CA LEU A 70 -6.37 9.26 9.61
C LEU A 70 -6.17 9.17 11.12
N GLU A 71 -6.37 7.99 11.70
CA GLU A 71 -6.22 7.75 13.15
C GLU A 71 -4.79 8.01 13.63
N ARG A 72 -3.80 7.58 12.84
CA ARG A 72 -2.37 7.79 13.12
C ARG A 72 -1.87 9.17 12.67
N ARG A 73 -2.74 10.03 12.11
CA ARG A 73 -2.42 11.37 11.60
C ARG A 73 -1.25 11.36 10.59
N CYS A 74 -1.17 10.32 9.76
CA CYS A 74 -0.18 10.21 8.71
C CYS A 74 -0.37 11.34 7.69
N ARG A 75 0.73 12.00 7.29
CA ARG A 75 0.70 13.09 6.29
C ARG A 75 0.73 12.52 4.87
N VAL A 76 -0.32 11.80 4.51
CA VAL A 76 -0.47 11.15 3.19
C VAL A 76 -1.80 11.53 2.55
N SER A 77 -1.85 11.62 1.22
CA SER A 77 -3.09 11.90 0.52
C SER A 77 -3.93 10.64 0.34
N LYS A 78 -5.26 10.81 0.36
CA LYS A 78 -6.21 9.70 0.25
C LYS A 78 -6.05 8.90 -1.04
N ASP A 79 -5.86 9.58 -2.16
CA ASP A 79 -5.74 8.95 -3.48
C ASP A 79 -4.45 8.16 -3.66
N VAL A 80 -3.34 8.58 -3.05
CA VAL A 80 -2.08 7.82 -3.04
C VAL A 80 -2.24 6.55 -2.20
N VAL A 81 -2.90 6.62 -1.03
CA VAL A 81 -3.24 5.44 -0.22
C VAL A 81 -4.12 4.47 -1.00
N TYR A 82 -5.18 4.97 -1.64
CA TYR A 82 -6.06 4.14 -2.46
C TYR A 82 -5.32 3.55 -3.66
N ALA A 83 -4.48 4.32 -4.36
CA ALA A 83 -3.71 3.82 -5.50
C ALA A 83 -2.81 2.65 -5.10
N ALA A 84 -2.06 2.79 -4.00
CA ALA A 84 -1.23 1.70 -3.48
C ALA A 84 -2.07 0.46 -3.12
N ALA A 85 -3.19 0.64 -2.43
CA ALA A 85 -4.07 -0.46 -2.03
C ALA A 85 -4.76 -1.15 -3.21
N LEU A 86 -5.23 -0.42 -4.23
CA LEU A 86 -5.80 -1.03 -5.44
C LEU A 86 -4.75 -1.87 -6.18
N LEU A 87 -3.51 -1.39 -6.25
CA LEU A 87 -2.46 -1.99 -7.07
C LEU A 87 -1.65 -3.07 -6.35
N HIS A 88 -1.77 -3.23 -5.03
CA HIS A 88 -0.86 -4.05 -4.23
C HIS A 88 -0.78 -5.52 -4.67
N ASP A 89 -1.91 -6.09 -5.10
CA ASP A 89 -2.03 -7.50 -5.49
C ASP A 89 -2.19 -7.71 -7.01
N VAL A 90 -2.03 -6.65 -7.83
CA VAL A 90 -2.26 -6.72 -9.28
C VAL A 90 -1.36 -7.74 -9.99
N GLY A 91 -0.19 -8.06 -9.40
CA GLY A 91 0.74 -9.06 -9.90
C GLY A 91 0.32 -10.51 -9.67
N ARG A 92 -0.72 -10.79 -8.88
CA ARG A 92 -1.25 -12.15 -8.66
C ARG A 92 -1.65 -12.83 -9.97
N ALA A 93 -2.17 -12.05 -10.93
CA ALA A 93 -2.52 -12.56 -12.26
C ALA A 93 -1.34 -13.21 -12.99
N GLU A 94 -0.13 -12.64 -12.86
CA GLU A 94 1.09 -13.19 -13.45
C GLU A 94 1.62 -14.33 -12.61
N GLN A 95 1.60 -14.22 -11.29
CA GLN A 95 1.98 -15.31 -10.39
C GLN A 95 1.22 -16.60 -10.70
N TYR A 96 -0.10 -16.52 -10.92
CA TYR A 96 -0.92 -17.68 -11.26
C TYR A 96 -0.65 -18.21 -12.66
N ALA A 97 -0.28 -17.36 -13.61
CA ALA A 97 -0.07 -17.75 -15.01
C ALA A 97 1.34 -18.29 -15.29
N THR A 98 2.36 -17.71 -14.67
CA THR A 98 3.77 -17.93 -15.02
C THR A 98 4.64 -18.37 -13.84
N GLY A 99 4.15 -18.23 -12.60
CA GLY A 99 4.95 -18.42 -11.39
C GLY A 99 5.86 -17.23 -11.04
N GLU A 100 5.78 -16.11 -11.77
CA GLU A 100 6.50 -14.88 -11.43
C GLU A 100 6.09 -14.40 -10.02
N ASP A 101 7.06 -13.86 -9.29
CA ASP A 101 6.82 -13.27 -7.98
C ASP A 101 5.89 -12.05 -8.11
N HIS A 102 4.72 -12.10 -7.45
CA HIS A 102 3.63 -11.12 -7.64
C HIS A 102 3.99 -9.70 -7.19
N ASP A 103 4.95 -9.52 -6.29
CA ASP A 103 5.51 -8.21 -5.92
C ASP A 103 6.34 -7.61 -7.06
N VAL A 104 7.17 -8.41 -7.73
CA VAL A 104 7.93 -8.01 -8.92
C VAL A 104 7.01 -7.71 -10.09
N ALA A 105 6.12 -8.66 -10.43
CA ALA A 105 5.12 -8.48 -11.47
C ALA A 105 4.19 -7.30 -11.17
N GLY A 106 3.78 -7.17 -9.90
CA GLY A 106 2.90 -6.12 -9.41
C GLY A 106 3.51 -4.74 -9.59
N ALA A 107 4.76 -4.54 -9.19
CA ALA A 107 5.44 -3.26 -9.37
C ALA A 107 5.57 -2.86 -10.85
N ARG A 108 5.89 -3.82 -11.73
CA ARG A 108 5.94 -3.60 -13.19
C ARG A 108 4.58 -3.18 -13.74
N ILE A 109 3.53 -3.96 -13.47
CA ILE A 109 2.16 -3.70 -13.94
C ILE A 109 1.60 -2.39 -13.38
N ALA A 110 1.79 -2.14 -12.08
CA ALA A 110 1.42 -0.87 -11.45
C ALA A 110 2.12 0.32 -12.13
N GLY A 111 3.40 0.17 -12.49
CA GLY A 111 4.15 1.20 -13.20
C GLY A 111 3.55 1.53 -14.57
N GLU A 112 3.11 0.52 -15.32
CA GLU A 112 2.42 0.70 -16.61
C GLU A 112 1.06 1.38 -16.43
N ILE A 113 0.26 0.95 -15.44
CA ILE A 113 -1.04 1.56 -15.12
C ILE A 113 -0.88 3.05 -14.79
N LEU A 114 0.05 3.39 -13.89
CA LEU A 114 0.29 4.77 -13.44
C LEU A 114 0.79 5.67 -14.57
N LYS A 115 1.67 5.15 -15.45
CA LYS A 115 2.14 5.89 -16.64
C LYS A 115 1.03 6.10 -17.68
N GLY A 116 0.10 5.15 -17.78
CA GLY A 116 -1.03 5.19 -18.72
C GLY A 116 -2.21 6.06 -18.29
N LEU A 117 -2.16 6.71 -17.13
CA LEU A 117 -3.22 7.61 -16.68
C LEU A 117 -3.26 8.90 -17.52
N PRO A 118 -4.45 9.52 -17.71
CA PRO A 118 -4.57 10.81 -18.38
C PRO A 118 -3.65 11.86 -17.75
N ALA A 119 -3.06 12.74 -18.56
CA ALA A 119 -2.05 13.71 -18.10
C ALA A 119 -2.50 14.56 -16.91
N SER A 120 -3.78 14.95 -16.85
CA SER A 120 -4.36 15.73 -15.74
C SER A 120 -4.58 14.95 -14.44
N LEU A 121 -4.43 13.62 -14.46
CA LEU A 121 -4.66 12.72 -13.34
C LEU A 121 -3.40 11.93 -12.95
N GLN A 122 -2.26 12.24 -13.57
CA GLN A 122 -1.01 11.57 -13.22
C GLN A 122 -0.57 11.92 -11.80
N PHE A 123 0.02 10.92 -11.15
CA PHE A 123 0.76 11.11 -9.91
C PHE A 123 2.13 11.70 -10.23
N ASP A 124 2.63 12.56 -9.34
CA ASP A 124 3.97 13.11 -9.50
C ASP A 124 5.05 12.03 -9.32
N ALA A 125 6.31 12.41 -9.52
CA ALA A 125 7.42 11.46 -9.46
C ALA A 125 7.60 10.84 -8.06
N ALA A 126 7.38 11.61 -6.99
CA ALA A 126 7.52 11.14 -5.62
C ALA A 126 6.35 10.22 -5.22
N GLU A 127 5.12 10.62 -5.52
CA GLU A 127 3.90 9.81 -5.32
C GLU A 127 4.01 8.48 -6.08
N ARG A 128 4.38 8.51 -7.37
CA ARG A 128 4.54 7.30 -8.18
C ARG A 128 5.63 6.39 -7.62
N SER A 129 6.79 6.94 -7.24
CA SER A 129 7.87 6.17 -6.63
C SER A 129 7.40 5.47 -5.36
N ALA A 130 6.70 6.20 -4.48
CA ALA A 130 6.19 5.68 -3.22
C ALA A 130 5.12 4.59 -3.41
N ILE A 131 4.19 4.76 -4.35
CA ILE A 131 3.18 3.74 -4.69
C ILE A 131 3.87 2.46 -5.16
N LEU A 132 4.84 2.57 -6.07
CA LEU A 132 5.56 1.39 -6.60
C LEU A 132 6.39 0.70 -5.53
N ALA A 133 7.04 1.45 -4.65
CA ALA A 133 7.76 0.90 -3.50
C ALA A 133 6.83 0.12 -2.56
N ALA A 134 5.62 0.64 -2.30
CA ALA A 134 4.63 -0.05 -1.48
C ALA A 134 4.13 -1.36 -2.11
N VAL A 135 3.91 -1.36 -3.43
CA VAL A 135 3.50 -2.57 -4.18
C VAL A 135 4.63 -3.62 -4.17
N ALA A 136 5.88 -3.21 -4.36
CA ALA A 136 7.04 -4.11 -4.35
C ALA A 136 7.38 -4.66 -2.95
N GLY A 137 7.11 -3.89 -1.88
CA GLY A 137 7.58 -4.19 -0.52
C GLY A 137 6.61 -4.94 0.39
N HIS A 138 5.49 -5.48 -0.13
CA HIS A 138 4.45 -6.04 0.75
C HIS A 138 4.82 -7.41 1.38
N ARG A 139 5.93 -8.06 0.97
CA ARG A 139 6.42 -9.30 1.62
C ARG A 139 7.13 -9.02 2.94
N GLY A 140 6.80 -9.80 3.98
CA GLY A 140 7.49 -9.86 5.28
C GLY A 140 6.52 -9.86 6.48
N PRO A 141 6.93 -10.28 7.70
CA PRO A 141 6.10 -10.10 8.89
C PRO A 141 5.88 -8.61 9.17
N ALA A 142 4.73 -8.23 9.75
CA ALA A 142 4.55 -6.87 10.27
C ALA A 142 5.72 -6.58 11.22
N ALA A 143 6.40 -5.45 11.06
CA ALA A 143 7.39 -5.05 12.05
C ALA A 143 6.66 -5.04 13.40
N SER A 144 7.15 -5.84 14.35
CA SER A 144 6.57 -5.88 15.69
C SER A 144 6.55 -4.46 16.24
N GLU A 145 5.37 -3.96 16.55
CA GLU A 145 5.20 -2.75 17.37
C GLU A 145 5.92 -2.99 18.69
N ALA A 146 7.15 -2.46 18.81
CA ALA A 146 7.89 -2.45 20.06
C ALA A 146 7.11 -1.56 21.03
N HIS A 147 6.36 -2.20 21.92
CA HIS A 147 5.75 -1.56 23.06
C HIS A 147 6.84 -0.85 23.86
N GLY A 148 6.76 0.48 23.92
CA GLY A 148 7.71 1.31 24.62
C GLY A 148 7.83 0.92 26.09
N ARG A 149 9.05 0.57 26.52
CA ARG A 149 9.46 0.64 27.91
C ARG A 149 10.74 1.48 28.00
N ALA A 150 10.66 2.56 28.77
CA ALA A 150 11.76 3.46 29.10
C ALA A 150 12.78 2.78 30.06
N PRO A 151 13.97 3.38 30.25
CA PRO A 151 15.24 2.68 30.38
C PRO A 151 15.63 2.29 31.81
N GLY A 152 16.48 1.27 31.93
CA GLY A 152 17.27 0.97 33.13
C GLY A 152 18.64 0.42 32.71
N GLY A 153 19.71 0.94 33.33
CA GLY A 153 21.12 0.54 33.14
C GLY A 153 21.37 -0.94 33.43
N GLU A 154 22.53 -1.52 33.15
CA GLU A 154 23.89 -1.04 33.37
C GLU A 154 24.90 -1.88 32.57
N LEU A 155 26.17 -1.46 32.61
CA LEU A 155 27.31 -1.82 31.76
C LEU A 155 27.93 -3.20 32.02
N ALA A 156 28.61 -3.74 30.99
CA ALA A 156 30.05 -4.07 30.94
C ALA A 156 30.39 -5.45 30.33
N GLY A 157 31.41 -5.47 29.46
CA GLY A 157 32.14 -6.68 29.07
C GLY A 157 32.78 -6.64 27.68
N ALA A 158 34.00 -6.08 27.58
CA ALA A 158 34.86 -6.10 26.38
C ALA A 158 35.71 -7.38 26.30
N VAL A 159 36.09 -7.86 25.10
CA VAL A 159 37.50 -8.07 24.67
C VAL A 159 37.65 -8.53 23.19
N HIS A 160 38.54 -7.80 22.50
CA HIS A 160 39.56 -8.11 21.46
C HIS A 160 39.44 -9.22 20.38
N GLY A 161 39.84 -8.83 19.15
CA GLY A 161 40.39 -9.72 18.12
C GLY A 161 40.72 -9.00 16.80
N SER A 162 42.01 -8.77 16.54
CA SER A 162 42.65 -8.02 15.44
C SER A 162 42.82 -8.80 14.12
N GLY A 163 42.86 -8.11 12.98
CA GLY A 163 43.37 -8.62 11.69
C GLY A 163 43.26 -7.61 10.53
N GLU A 164 44.40 -7.11 10.06
CA GLU A 164 44.64 -6.16 8.95
C GLU A 164 44.35 -6.79 7.56
N ALA A 165 43.64 -6.08 6.67
CA ALA A 165 44.07 -5.28 5.51
C ALA A 165 44.59 -6.07 4.27
N ASP A 166 43.86 -5.95 3.15
CA ASP A 166 44.47 -5.83 1.81
C ASP A 166 43.56 -5.04 0.86
N ALA A 167 44.21 -4.31 -0.04
CA ALA A 167 43.73 -3.20 -0.83
C ALA A 167 43.23 -3.59 -2.23
N GLY A 168 42.34 -2.75 -2.76
CA GLY A 168 42.35 -2.39 -4.18
C GLY A 168 41.33 -3.10 -5.07
N MET A 169 40.24 -2.41 -5.39
CA MET A 169 39.91 -2.11 -6.80
C MET A 169 38.90 -0.97 -6.88
N THR A 170 39.29 0.09 -7.56
CA THR A 170 38.46 1.24 -7.90
C THR A 170 37.40 0.85 -8.93
N GLY A 171 36.14 0.87 -8.52
CA GLY A 171 34.98 0.81 -9.42
C GLY A 171 34.01 1.92 -9.04
N ARG A 172 34.07 3.05 -9.74
CA ARG A 172 33.12 4.15 -9.59
C ARG A 172 31.75 3.65 -10.03
N ALA A 173 30.86 3.38 -9.06
CA ALA A 173 29.45 3.14 -9.32
C ALA A 173 28.87 4.37 -10.06
N PRO A 174 27.96 4.18 -11.03
CA PRO A 174 27.35 5.31 -11.70
C PRO A 174 26.53 6.10 -10.66
N GLU A 175 26.73 7.41 -10.65
CA GLU A 175 25.95 8.38 -9.89
C GLU A 175 24.49 8.32 -10.36
N GLY A 176 23.72 7.41 -9.78
CA GLY A 176 22.27 7.50 -9.72
C GLY A 176 21.93 8.38 -8.53
N SER A 177 21.27 9.52 -8.78
CA SER A 177 20.75 10.41 -7.74
C SER A 177 20.08 9.58 -6.64
N LEU A 178 20.55 9.70 -5.41
CA LEU A 178 19.90 9.09 -4.26
C LEU A 178 18.41 9.48 -4.29
N PRO A 179 17.49 8.53 -4.07
CA PRO A 179 16.07 8.86 -4.06
C PRO A 179 15.80 9.98 -3.06
N ASP A 180 14.91 10.90 -3.42
CA ASP A 180 14.43 11.94 -2.52
C ASP A 180 13.94 11.30 -1.21
N SER A 181 14.54 11.68 -0.08
CA SER A 181 14.27 11.08 1.23
C SER A 181 12.78 11.16 1.58
N SER A 182 12.07 12.18 1.09
CA SER A 182 10.63 12.34 1.28
C SER A 182 9.80 11.27 0.55
N ALA A 183 10.21 10.88 -0.66
CA ALA A 183 9.54 9.84 -1.43
C ALA A 183 9.75 8.45 -0.81
N GLN A 184 10.95 8.20 -0.26
CA GLN A 184 11.24 6.98 0.48
C GLN A 184 10.38 6.87 1.75
N GLU A 185 10.33 7.93 2.56
CA GLU A 185 9.49 7.98 3.77
C GLU A 185 8.01 7.76 3.45
N LEU A 186 7.51 8.38 2.37
CA LEU A 186 6.14 8.16 1.89
C LEU A 186 5.90 6.69 1.51
N GLY A 187 6.85 6.08 0.78
CA GLY A 187 6.78 4.67 0.40
C GLY A 187 6.72 3.73 1.61
N GLU A 188 7.53 3.98 2.63
CA GLU A 188 7.52 3.20 3.88
C GLU A 188 6.20 3.35 4.64
N VAL A 189 5.63 4.56 4.71
CA VAL A 189 4.32 4.79 5.31
C VAL A 189 3.23 4.02 4.55
N LEU A 190 3.21 4.10 3.22
CA LEU A 190 2.24 3.38 2.39
C LEU A 190 2.37 1.87 2.54
N ALA A 191 3.59 1.34 2.49
CA ALA A 191 3.85 -0.09 2.65
C ALA A 191 3.31 -0.62 3.98
N ARG A 192 3.55 0.11 5.09
CA ARG A 192 3.01 -0.26 6.41
C ARG A 192 1.48 -0.23 6.44
N LEU A 193 0.87 0.85 5.93
CA LEU A 193 -0.59 1.01 5.91
C LEU A 193 -1.27 -0.09 5.10
N VAL A 194 -0.80 -0.35 3.88
CA VAL A 194 -1.38 -1.37 2.98
C VAL A 194 -1.21 -2.76 3.56
N LYS A 195 -0.02 -3.08 4.09
CA LYS A 195 0.24 -4.39 4.69
C LYS A 195 -0.62 -4.66 5.93
N GLU A 196 -0.77 -3.67 6.80
CA GLU A 196 -1.65 -3.82 7.96
C GLU A 196 -3.12 -3.95 7.53
N ALA A 197 -3.54 -3.16 6.54
CA ALA A 197 -4.89 -3.21 6.01
C ALA A 197 -5.22 -4.53 5.27
N ASP A 198 -4.29 -5.09 4.49
CA ASP A 198 -4.43 -6.42 3.87
C ASP A 198 -4.71 -7.49 4.94
N ASN A 199 -3.90 -7.52 6.00
CA ASN A 199 -4.10 -8.47 7.09
C ASN A 199 -5.44 -8.24 7.82
N ARG A 200 -5.78 -6.98 8.16
CA ARG A 200 -7.03 -6.64 8.88
C ARG A 200 -8.29 -6.81 8.01
N SER A 201 -8.18 -6.76 6.69
CA SER A 201 -9.34 -6.90 5.77
C SER A 201 -9.95 -8.30 5.75
N ARG A 202 -9.25 -9.30 6.31
CA ARG A 202 -9.69 -10.70 6.28
C ARG A 202 -10.77 -10.94 7.34
N ALA A 203 -11.98 -11.26 6.90
CA ALA A 203 -13.12 -11.53 7.78
C ALA A 203 -13.06 -12.94 8.42
N CYS A 204 -11.98 -13.28 9.12
CA CYS A 204 -11.77 -14.62 9.70
C CYS A 204 -12.89 -15.04 10.67
N TYR A 205 -13.49 -14.08 11.40
CA TYR A 205 -14.63 -14.28 12.30
C TYR A 205 -15.86 -14.91 11.62
N ALA A 206 -16.00 -14.79 10.30
CA ALA A 206 -17.10 -15.35 9.52
C ALA A 206 -16.63 -16.27 8.38
N CYS A 207 -15.36 -16.72 8.40
CA CYS A 207 -14.79 -17.50 7.31
C CYS A 207 -15.23 -18.97 7.37
N PRO A 208 -15.87 -19.52 6.33
CA PRO A 208 -16.30 -20.93 6.30
C PRO A 208 -15.11 -21.90 6.22
N ALA A 209 -13.98 -21.47 5.66
CA ALA A 209 -12.76 -22.26 5.51
C ALA A 209 -11.81 -22.17 6.72
N ARG A 210 -12.28 -21.66 7.87
CA ARG A 210 -11.43 -21.36 9.03
C ARG A 210 -10.66 -22.58 9.54
N ASP A 211 -11.33 -23.73 9.59
CA ASP A 211 -10.77 -24.97 10.13
C ASP A 211 -9.71 -25.58 9.20
N ALA A 212 -9.77 -25.28 7.90
CA ALA A 212 -8.78 -25.66 6.89
C ALA A 212 -7.70 -24.60 6.67
N CYS A 213 -7.82 -23.42 7.30
CA CYS A 213 -6.94 -22.29 7.06
C CYS A 213 -5.53 -22.56 7.60
N TYR A 214 -4.52 -22.37 6.73
CA TYR A 214 -3.11 -22.57 7.07
C TYR A 214 -2.53 -21.50 8.01
N TRP A 215 -3.26 -20.40 8.29
CA TRP A 215 -2.83 -19.44 9.29
C TRP A 215 -3.09 -19.97 10.70
N PRO A 216 -2.16 -19.74 11.64
CA PRO A 216 -2.41 -20.02 13.04
C PRO A 216 -3.47 -19.04 13.58
N ASP A 217 -4.20 -19.43 14.62
CA ASP A 217 -5.35 -18.66 15.13
C ASP A 217 -4.94 -17.26 15.63
N GLU A 218 -3.71 -17.09 16.12
CA GLU A 218 -3.17 -15.81 16.58
C GLU A 218 -3.01 -14.79 15.43
N ARG A 219 -3.03 -15.24 14.18
CA ARG A 219 -3.00 -14.39 12.99
C ARG A 219 -4.38 -14.15 12.37
N LYS A 220 -5.43 -14.80 12.87
CA LYS A 220 -6.80 -14.68 12.33
C LYS A 220 -7.54 -13.56 13.05
N ASN A 221 -8.29 -12.76 12.30
CA ASN A 221 -9.18 -11.73 12.86
C ASN A 221 -10.46 -12.40 13.42
N LEU A 222 -10.37 -13.04 14.59
CA LEU A 222 -11.46 -13.80 15.22
C LEU A 222 -12.39 -12.94 16.09
N SER A 223 -11.95 -11.74 16.45
CA SER A 223 -12.65 -10.74 17.25
C SER A 223 -12.65 -9.39 16.53
N LEU A 224 -13.58 -8.51 16.91
CA LEU A 224 -13.59 -7.11 16.48
C LEU A 224 -12.72 -6.29 17.45
N ASP A 225 -11.43 -6.59 17.47
CA ASP A 225 -10.46 -5.78 18.21
C ASP A 225 -10.00 -4.66 17.26
N ILE A 226 -10.47 -3.44 17.53
CA ILE A 226 -10.20 -2.24 16.72
C ILE A 226 -8.88 -1.60 17.19
#